data_AF-A0A951HCB1-F1
#
_entry.id   AF-A0A951HCB1-F1
#
_cell.length_a   1.000
_cell.length_b   1.000
_cell.length_c   1.000
_cell.angle_alpha   90.00
_cell.angle_beta   90.00
_cell.angle_gamma   90.00
#
_symmetry.space_group_name_H-M   'P 1'
#
loop_
_entity.id
_entity.type
_entity.pdbx_description
1 polymer ?
#
loop_
_entity_poly.entity_id
_entity_poly.type
_entity_poly.pdbx_seq_one_letter_code
_entity_poly.pdbx_strand_id
1 'polypeptide(L)'
;MIRLTRWAAALLLALAATGAAAAARLEVSPAEVLEGEPVSIRIIGAAPGSQVTLHAQSTLRAASGTAIPFHGYATYRVGANGIVDLATAAPIAGTYEGADLRGLFWSQQRVVPEVAPLPPVLAEAPAPAPDQVLLTLQVQNRAEDRAALRFLASDVPVRREEVRAPGLIGAFYTAPGARARPVVVILHGSEGGFDYADWLGPMLVARGYSVFGLVYYAPHVRPVAGAPEALNGIPVESLERARTWLATRPEADVERFGLVGASKGGEFAMLLASTYAWIDAVAAFTPSAWVSQGFSYGSGEAGMGSSWSRGGRGLPFVPETGLAREVHNFTIPGGEVRMANVHLANLASAAHACGGRDPGRAQPCRRPARRRRRRPDRRLGPQRGGGRRAPAQGALSQAGRGSHLSQCRPPDRGHRLAPDDDPQCGALAGWRHSRGRRPRPGGFMGPADRLSGPRAPARRPRSHPGKGALSPSHKGAVRSDGLPLNGQGNEAHLRSLRPE
;
A
#
# COMPACT_ATOMS: atom_id res chain seq x y z
N MET A 1 64.19 -11.23 51.25
CA MET A 1 62.94 -10.44 51.36
C MET A 1 62.58 -9.61 50.12
N ILE A 2 63.09 -9.91 48.91
CA ILE A 2 62.86 -9.06 47.69
C ILE A 2 62.08 -9.78 46.57
N ARG A 3 61.72 -11.08 46.73
CA ARG A 3 61.02 -11.86 45.68
C ARG A 3 59.50 -11.99 45.84
N LEU A 4 58.93 -11.51 46.94
CA LEU A 4 57.47 -11.61 47.22
C LEU A 4 56.66 -10.38 46.76
N THR A 5 57.31 -9.27 46.41
CA THR A 5 56.63 -8.01 46.03
C THR A 5 56.26 -7.93 44.54
N ARG A 6 56.80 -8.79 43.67
CA ARG A 6 56.48 -8.77 42.23
C ARG A 6 55.17 -9.48 41.88
N TRP A 7 54.76 -10.47 42.67
CA TRP A 7 53.52 -11.21 42.44
C TRP A 7 52.28 -10.45 42.95
N ALA A 8 52.41 -9.71 44.05
CA ALA A 8 51.33 -8.86 44.57
C ALA A 8 51.02 -7.68 43.63
N ALA A 9 52.03 -7.07 43.02
CA ALA A 9 51.84 -6.01 42.03
C ALA A 9 51.22 -6.51 40.72
N ALA A 10 51.56 -7.72 40.27
CA ALA A 10 50.95 -8.34 39.09
C ALA A 10 49.48 -8.75 39.34
N LEU A 11 49.14 -9.18 40.56
CA LEU A 11 47.75 -9.50 40.93
C LEU A 11 46.90 -8.23 41.09
N LEU A 12 47.47 -7.14 41.61
CA LEU A 12 46.78 -5.84 41.72
C LEU A 12 46.61 -5.13 40.36
N LEU A 13 47.53 -5.32 39.41
CA LEU A 13 47.37 -4.87 38.02
C LEU A 13 46.41 -5.75 37.21
N ALA A 14 46.25 -7.03 37.57
CA ALA A 14 45.25 -7.91 36.98
C ALA A 14 43.83 -7.66 37.52
N LEU A 15 43.69 -7.21 38.77
CA LEU A 15 42.40 -6.79 39.35
C LEU A 15 41.99 -5.35 39.01
N ALA A 16 42.93 -4.48 38.60
CA ALA A 16 42.62 -3.11 38.18
C ALA A 16 42.17 -2.99 36.71
N ALA A 17 42.22 -4.07 35.93
CA ALA A 17 41.80 -4.10 34.52
C ALA A 17 40.43 -4.78 34.30
N THR A 18 39.78 -5.27 35.35
CA THR A 18 38.34 -5.58 35.30
C THR A 18 37.56 -4.31 35.66
N GLY A 19 37.72 -3.27 34.85
CA GLY A 19 36.66 -2.26 34.77
C GLY A 19 35.40 -3.04 34.40
N ALA A 20 34.43 -3.11 35.30
CA ALA A 20 33.13 -3.71 35.01
C ALA A 20 32.63 -3.01 33.74
N ALA A 21 32.73 -3.71 32.60
CA ALA A 21 32.22 -3.19 31.35
C ALA A 21 30.75 -2.87 31.61
N ALA A 22 30.37 -1.61 31.48
CA ALA A 22 28.99 -1.20 31.70
C ALA A 22 28.09 -2.06 30.81
N ALA A 23 27.02 -2.60 31.37
CA ALA A 23 26.02 -3.38 30.64
C ALA A 23 25.58 -2.62 29.38
N ALA A 24 25.44 -3.33 28.26
CA ALA A 24 25.02 -2.69 27.03
C ALA A 24 23.57 -2.21 27.19
N ARG A 25 23.27 -0.99 26.74
CA ARG A 25 21.94 -0.38 26.91
C ARG A 25 21.40 0.21 25.62
N LEU A 26 20.08 0.30 25.55
CA LEU A 26 19.34 0.97 24.49
C LEU A 26 19.08 2.44 24.87
N GLU A 27 19.49 3.34 23.99
CA GLU A 27 19.09 4.75 24.03
C GLU A 27 18.11 5.01 22.88
N VAL A 28 16.85 5.26 23.22
CA VAL A 28 15.78 5.63 22.28
C VAL A 28 15.31 7.04 22.62
N SER A 29 15.38 7.95 21.65
CA SER A 29 14.98 9.35 21.87
C SER A 29 14.37 10.00 20.62
N PRO A 30 13.18 10.63 20.72
CA PRO A 30 12.26 10.53 21.86
C PRO A 30 11.64 9.12 21.98
N ALA A 31 11.13 8.77 23.16
CA ALA A 31 10.44 7.49 23.39
C ALA A 31 8.99 7.49 22.85
N GLU A 32 8.40 8.67 22.68
CA GLU A 32 7.14 8.88 21.98
C GLU A 32 7.39 9.84 20.81
N VAL A 33 6.95 9.46 19.61
CA VAL A 33 7.22 10.21 18.39
C VAL A 33 5.96 10.24 17.53
N LEU A 34 5.67 11.39 16.89
CA LEU A 34 4.64 11.43 15.86
C LEU A 34 5.05 10.53 14.69
N GLU A 35 4.12 9.76 14.15
CA GLU A 35 4.41 8.89 13.00
C GLU A 35 5.05 9.68 11.84
N GLY A 36 6.17 9.20 11.32
CA GLY A 36 6.98 9.87 10.30
C GLY A 36 8.01 10.91 10.81
N GLU A 37 7.97 11.31 12.08
CA GLU A 37 8.99 12.23 12.63
C GLU A 37 10.30 11.48 12.97
N PRO A 38 11.46 12.18 13.05
CA PRO A 38 12.74 11.53 13.34
C PRO A 38 12.80 10.88 14.73
N VAL A 39 13.51 9.76 14.82
CA VAL A 39 13.86 9.08 16.09
C VAL A 39 15.35 8.74 16.09
N SER A 40 15.98 8.69 17.27
CA SER A 40 17.33 8.17 17.45
C SER A 40 17.27 6.85 18.22
N ILE A 41 17.94 5.83 17.70
CA ILE A 41 18.05 4.52 18.35
C ILE A 41 19.53 4.12 18.35
N ARG A 42 20.09 3.96 19.54
CA ARG A 42 21.50 3.64 19.73
C ARG A 42 21.66 2.51 20.74
N ILE A 43 22.62 1.64 20.50
CA ILE A 43 23.11 0.67 21.48
C ILE A 43 24.45 1.18 21.95
N ILE A 44 24.65 1.29 23.26
CA ILE A 44 25.90 1.80 23.82
C ILE A 44 26.39 0.96 24.99
N GLY A 45 27.67 1.08 25.32
CA GLY A 45 28.31 0.29 26.39
C GLY A 45 28.59 -1.15 26.00
N ALA A 46 28.26 -1.57 24.77
CA ALA A 46 28.57 -2.91 24.29
C ALA A 46 30.09 -3.08 24.06
N ALA A 47 30.60 -4.30 24.27
CA ALA A 47 32.02 -4.59 24.10
C ALA A 47 32.46 -4.31 22.63
N PRO A 48 33.51 -3.51 22.39
CA PRO A 48 33.99 -3.22 21.04
C PRO A 48 34.27 -4.48 20.21
N GLY A 49 33.85 -4.49 18.94
CA GLY A 49 34.02 -5.61 18.02
C GLY A 49 33.10 -6.82 18.26
N SER A 50 32.35 -6.84 19.37
CA SER A 50 31.35 -7.87 19.66
C SER A 50 30.13 -7.76 18.73
N GLN A 51 29.21 -8.72 18.86
CA GLN A 51 27.94 -8.72 18.15
C GLN A 51 26.79 -8.57 19.13
N VAL A 52 25.80 -7.78 18.74
CA VAL A 52 24.56 -7.55 19.48
C VAL A 52 23.38 -7.70 18.52
N THR A 53 22.26 -8.23 18.99
CA THR A 53 21.04 -8.36 18.18
C THR A 53 19.94 -7.51 18.78
N LEU A 54 19.30 -6.67 17.96
CA LEU A 54 18.12 -5.92 18.35
C LEU A 54 16.89 -6.57 17.74
N HIS A 55 15.93 -6.93 18.58
CA HIS A 55 14.63 -7.47 18.17
C HIS A 55 13.59 -6.36 18.25
N ALA A 56 12.68 -6.32 17.28
CA ALA A 56 11.54 -5.41 17.27
C ALA A 56 10.24 -6.23 17.20
N GLN A 57 9.30 -5.95 18.10
CA GLN A 57 7.98 -6.57 18.15
C GLN A 57 6.89 -5.51 18.07
N SER A 58 5.87 -5.73 17.25
CA SER A 58 4.66 -4.91 17.22
C SER A 58 3.40 -5.77 17.07
N THR A 59 2.25 -5.14 17.27
CA THR A 59 0.95 -5.80 17.08
C THR A 59 0.05 -4.94 16.21
N LEU A 60 -0.50 -5.53 15.15
CA LEU A 60 -1.57 -4.90 14.37
C LEU A 60 -2.93 -5.49 14.77
N ARG A 61 -3.98 -4.69 14.70
CA ARG A 61 -5.34 -5.17 14.95
C ARG A 61 -6.04 -5.48 13.62
N ALA A 62 -6.47 -6.71 13.44
CA ALA A 62 -7.32 -7.10 12.32
C ALA A 62 -8.69 -6.43 12.42
N ALA A 63 -9.44 -6.37 11.32
CA ALA A 63 -10.82 -5.90 11.32
C ALA A 63 -11.73 -6.73 12.26
N SER A 64 -11.40 -8.00 12.50
CA SER A 64 -12.07 -8.88 13.48
C SER A 64 -11.76 -8.51 14.95
N GLY A 65 -10.89 -7.53 15.19
CA GLY A 65 -10.38 -7.19 16.51
C GLY A 65 -9.20 -8.06 16.98
N THR A 66 -8.86 -9.12 16.24
CA THR A 66 -7.75 -10.02 16.57
C THR A 66 -6.40 -9.32 16.49
N ALA A 67 -5.56 -9.49 17.51
CA ALA A 67 -4.17 -9.04 17.49
C ALA A 67 -3.33 -9.94 16.56
N ILE A 68 -2.62 -9.33 15.62
CA ILE A 68 -1.68 -9.98 14.70
C ILE A 68 -0.28 -9.53 15.11
N PRO A 69 0.52 -10.41 15.73
CA PRO A 69 1.89 -10.09 16.14
C PRO A 69 2.86 -10.07 14.95
N PHE A 70 3.82 -9.15 15.00
CA PHE A 70 4.92 -9.02 14.05
C PHE A 70 6.26 -9.00 14.79
N HIS A 71 7.29 -9.53 14.14
CA HIS A 71 8.65 -9.61 14.66
C HIS A 71 9.68 -9.35 13.56
N GLY A 72 10.66 -8.51 13.86
CA GLY A 72 11.88 -8.31 13.07
C GLY A 72 13.12 -8.34 13.95
N TYR A 73 14.28 -8.52 13.34
CA TYR A 73 15.55 -8.45 14.07
C TYR A 73 16.70 -7.98 13.19
N ALA A 74 17.72 -7.44 13.84
CA ALA A 74 18.96 -7.03 13.19
C ALA A 74 20.14 -7.25 14.14
N THR A 75 21.16 -7.95 13.65
CA THR A 75 22.43 -8.15 14.33
C THR A 75 23.45 -7.16 13.80
N TYR A 76 24.17 -6.51 14.72
CA TYR A 76 25.18 -5.51 14.42
C TYR A 76 26.54 -5.90 14.98
N ARG A 77 27.59 -5.43 14.32
CA ARG A 77 28.93 -5.41 14.89
C ARG A 77 29.14 -4.09 15.64
N VAL A 78 29.58 -4.18 16.88
CA VAL A 78 29.80 -3.01 17.74
C VAL A 78 31.07 -2.28 17.33
N GLY A 79 30.98 -0.96 17.17
CA GLY A 79 32.12 -0.10 16.81
C GLY A 79 33.22 -0.08 17.88
N ALA A 80 34.40 0.46 17.53
CA ALA A 80 35.53 0.59 18.46
C ALA A 80 35.21 1.47 19.69
N ASN A 81 34.23 2.38 19.56
CA ASN A 81 33.72 3.24 20.61
C ASN A 81 32.64 2.59 21.49
N GLY A 82 32.33 1.30 21.29
CA GLY A 82 31.29 0.59 22.04
C GLY A 82 29.86 1.02 21.71
N ILE A 83 29.65 1.64 20.54
CA ILE A 83 28.37 2.20 20.09
C ILE A 83 27.94 1.56 18.77
N VAL A 84 26.64 1.31 18.64
CA VAL A 84 25.94 1.08 17.37
C VAL A 84 24.88 2.17 17.23
N ASP A 85 24.98 2.99 16.20
CA ASP A 85 23.97 3.99 15.86
C ASP A 85 23.18 3.50 14.64
N LEU A 86 21.90 3.20 14.83
CA LEU A 86 21.06 2.61 13.78
C LEU A 86 20.86 3.54 12.57
N ALA A 87 21.08 4.84 12.71
CA ALA A 87 21.02 5.76 11.58
C ALA A 87 22.13 5.53 10.56
N THR A 88 23.24 4.89 10.96
CA THR A 88 24.43 4.71 10.11
C THR A 88 24.94 3.27 10.04
N ALA A 89 24.58 2.43 11.01
CA ALA A 89 25.00 1.04 11.07
C ALA A 89 24.16 0.17 10.11
N ALA A 90 24.84 -0.56 9.23
CA ALA A 90 24.22 -1.64 8.48
C ALA A 90 24.24 -2.94 9.31
N PRO A 91 23.14 -3.70 9.35
CA PRO A 91 23.13 -5.00 10.01
C PRO A 91 24.01 -5.99 9.25
N ILE A 92 24.64 -6.90 10.00
CA ILE A 92 25.41 -8.02 9.43
C ILE A 92 24.55 -9.27 9.21
N ALA A 93 23.37 -9.31 9.83
CA ALA A 93 22.31 -10.31 9.64
C ALA A 93 20.99 -9.71 10.14
N GLY A 94 19.85 -10.14 9.62
CA GLY A 94 18.55 -9.62 10.06
C GLY A 94 17.43 -9.82 9.05
N THR A 95 16.32 -9.15 9.31
CA THR A 95 15.16 -9.08 8.39
C THR A 95 15.32 -8.02 7.30
N TYR A 96 16.37 -7.20 7.36
CA TYR A 96 16.73 -6.22 6.34
C TYR A 96 18.24 -6.10 6.18
N GLU A 97 18.66 -5.40 5.13
CA GLU A 97 20.05 -5.11 4.80
C GLU A 97 20.25 -3.61 4.57
N GLY A 98 21.49 -3.13 4.70
CA GLY A 98 21.85 -1.72 4.53
C GLY A 98 21.60 -0.87 5.78
N ALA A 99 22.23 0.30 5.84
CA ALA A 99 22.03 1.24 6.93
C ALA A 99 20.68 1.94 6.78
N ASP A 100 19.72 1.55 7.62
CA ASP A 100 18.38 2.11 7.68
C ASP A 100 17.88 2.08 9.12
N LEU A 101 17.69 3.28 9.69
CA LEU A 101 17.15 3.49 11.03
C LEU A 101 15.79 2.78 11.22
N ARG A 102 14.96 2.77 10.18
CA ARG A 102 13.61 2.21 10.20
C ARG A 102 13.53 0.78 9.68
N GLY A 103 14.67 0.20 9.30
CA GLY A 103 14.78 -1.17 8.81
C GLY A 103 14.07 -2.17 9.70
N LEU A 104 14.20 -2.03 11.02
CA LEU A 104 13.56 -2.89 12.02
C LEU A 104 12.03 -2.77 12.09
N PHE A 105 11.44 -1.72 11.52
CA PHE A 105 9.99 -1.49 11.57
C PHE A 105 9.30 -2.04 10.32
N TRP A 106 9.73 -1.64 9.12
CA TRP A 106 9.08 -2.06 7.88
C TRP A 106 9.39 -3.52 7.51
N SER A 107 10.50 -4.10 8.01
CA SER A 107 10.93 -5.46 7.66
C SER A 107 10.37 -6.56 8.57
N GLN A 108 9.54 -6.21 9.57
CA GLN A 108 8.96 -7.22 10.44
C GLN A 108 8.08 -8.19 9.67
N GLN A 109 8.09 -9.44 10.11
CA GLN A 109 7.30 -10.51 9.54
C GLN A 109 6.21 -10.91 10.51
N ARG A 110 5.05 -11.33 9.99
CA ARG A 110 3.97 -11.86 10.83
C ARG A 110 4.48 -13.08 11.59
N VAL A 111 4.27 -13.09 12.89
CA VAL A 111 4.58 -14.26 13.72
C VAL A 111 3.50 -15.31 13.50
N VAL A 112 3.93 -16.51 13.10
CA VAL A 112 3.09 -17.71 12.97
C VAL A 112 3.76 -18.78 13.84
N PRO A 113 3.34 -18.93 15.12
CA PRO A 113 4.06 -19.73 16.11
C PRO A 113 4.36 -21.16 15.67
N GLU A 114 3.50 -21.76 14.86
CA GLU A 114 3.63 -23.13 14.35
C GLU A 114 4.70 -23.27 13.27
N VAL A 115 5.02 -22.17 12.56
CA VAL A 115 5.97 -22.15 11.43
C VAL A 115 7.30 -21.54 11.85
N ALA A 116 7.24 -20.43 12.58
CA ALA A 116 8.39 -19.66 13.02
C ALA A 116 8.09 -19.07 14.41
N PRO A 117 8.39 -19.81 15.49
CA PRO A 117 8.21 -19.32 16.85
C PRO A 117 9.19 -18.17 17.15
N LEU A 118 8.82 -17.32 18.10
CA LEU A 118 9.71 -16.24 18.55
C LEU A 118 10.99 -16.81 19.19
N PRO A 119 12.14 -16.13 19.02
CA PRO A 119 13.37 -16.48 19.72
C PRO A 119 13.16 -16.56 21.25
N PRO A 120 13.78 -17.54 21.95
CA PRO A 120 13.62 -17.71 23.41
C PRO A 120 13.95 -16.47 24.25
N VAL A 121 14.86 -15.60 23.78
CA VAL A 121 15.20 -14.32 24.43
C VAL A 121 13.99 -13.39 24.60
N LEU A 122 12.93 -13.60 23.81
CA LEU A 122 11.69 -12.82 23.83
C LEU A 122 10.59 -13.49 24.66
N ALA A 123 10.82 -14.67 25.25
CA ALA A 123 9.79 -15.40 25.99
C ALA A 123 9.23 -14.61 27.17
N GLU A 124 10.07 -13.79 27.82
CA GLU A 124 9.70 -12.92 28.94
C GLU A 124 9.38 -11.48 28.50
N ALA A 125 9.39 -11.18 27.21
CA ALA A 125 9.06 -9.85 26.72
C ALA A 125 7.54 -9.61 26.85
N PRO A 126 7.10 -8.45 27.39
CA PRO A 126 5.69 -8.12 27.40
C PRO A 126 5.15 -7.99 25.97
N ALA A 127 3.86 -8.28 25.78
CA ALA A 127 3.22 -8.03 24.49
C ALA A 127 3.19 -6.51 24.21
N PRO A 128 3.64 -6.05 23.03
CA PRO A 128 3.62 -4.63 22.69
C PRO A 128 2.17 -4.13 22.57
N ALA A 129 1.92 -2.92 23.06
CA ALA A 129 0.65 -2.22 22.83
C ALA A 129 0.45 -1.93 21.33
N PRO A 130 -0.79 -1.71 20.85
CA PRO A 130 -1.07 -1.51 19.42
C PRO A 130 -0.33 -0.32 18.77
N ASP A 131 0.05 0.69 19.54
CA ASP A 131 0.75 1.91 19.12
C ASP A 131 2.25 1.88 19.48
N GLN A 132 2.78 0.71 19.86
CA GLN A 132 4.15 0.54 20.31
C GLN A 132 4.92 -0.47 19.47
N VAL A 133 6.21 -0.17 19.30
CA VAL A 133 7.24 -1.14 18.95
C VAL A 133 8.08 -1.40 20.20
N LEU A 134 8.08 -2.65 20.65
CA LEU A 134 8.96 -3.09 21.73
C LEU A 134 10.30 -3.54 21.14
N LEU A 135 11.36 -2.88 21.58
CA LEU A 135 12.74 -3.21 21.24
C LEU A 135 13.36 -4.03 22.38
N THR A 136 13.97 -5.16 22.04
CA THR A 136 14.74 -5.99 22.99
C THR A 136 16.18 -6.15 22.49
N LEU A 137 17.13 -5.66 23.27
CA LEU A 137 18.57 -5.84 23.04
C LEU A 137 19.01 -7.19 23.57
N GLN A 138 19.54 -8.03 22.68
CA GLN A 138 20.17 -9.30 23.02
C GLN A 138 21.70 -9.17 22.98
N VAL A 139 22.34 -9.58 24.07
CA VAL A 139 23.80 -9.73 24.20
C VAL A 139 24.09 -11.15 24.72
N GLN A 140 25.00 -11.88 24.06
CA GLN A 140 25.39 -13.24 24.47
C GLN A 140 24.21 -14.18 24.79
N ASN A 141 23.16 -14.14 23.96
CA ASN A 141 21.92 -14.92 24.10
C ASN A 141 21.05 -14.60 25.32
N ARG A 142 21.23 -13.44 25.95
CA ARG A 142 20.36 -12.92 27.00
C ARG A 142 19.77 -11.58 26.60
N ALA A 143 18.55 -11.31 27.07
CA ALA A 143 17.96 -9.98 26.98
C ALA A 143 18.69 -9.08 27.97
N GLU A 144 19.44 -8.11 27.45
CA GLU A 144 20.25 -7.18 28.23
C GLU A 144 19.45 -5.93 28.60
N ASP A 145 18.66 -5.41 27.66
CA ASP A 145 17.87 -4.20 27.85
C ASP A 145 16.62 -4.19 26.95
N ARG A 146 15.62 -3.37 27.30
CA ARG A 146 14.38 -3.20 26.55
C ARG A 146 13.95 -1.75 26.52
N ALA A 147 13.42 -1.31 25.39
CA ALA A 147 12.84 0.02 25.23
C ALA A 147 11.55 -0.06 24.42
N ALA A 148 10.52 0.69 24.81
CA ALA A 148 9.31 0.86 24.03
C ALA A 148 9.39 2.19 23.27
N LEU A 149 9.20 2.13 21.95
CA LEU A 149 9.00 3.31 21.10
C LEU A 149 7.52 3.38 20.75
N ARG A 150 6.89 4.51 21.06
CA ARG A 150 5.48 4.74 20.78
C ARG A 150 5.29 5.67 19.60
N PHE A 151 4.48 5.25 18.63
CA PHE A 151 4.10 6.06 17.48
C PHE A 151 2.75 6.72 17.74
N LEU A 152 2.76 8.04 17.85
CA LEU A 152 1.59 8.85 18.10
C LEU A 152 0.98 9.29 16.78
N ALA A 153 -0.33 9.09 16.63
CA ALA A 153 -1.08 9.70 15.53
C ALA A 153 -1.23 11.23 15.74
N SER A 154 -1.25 11.70 16.99
CA SER A 154 -1.30 13.13 17.33
C SER A 154 -0.74 13.37 18.73
N ASP A 155 -0.03 14.49 18.89
CA ASP A 155 0.49 15.03 20.15
C ASP A 155 -0.41 16.14 20.72
N VAL A 156 -1.40 16.56 19.94
CA VAL A 156 -2.49 17.44 20.37
C VAL A 156 -3.81 16.68 20.48
N PRO A 157 -4.75 17.09 21.34
CA PRO A 157 -6.09 16.52 21.33
C PRO A 157 -6.75 16.73 19.96
N VAL A 158 -7.50 15.72 19.50
CA VAL A 158 -8.23 15.77 18.23
C VAL A 158 -9.72 15.61 18.50
N ARG A 159 -10.51 16.59 18.09
CA ARG A 159 -11.97 16.49 18.06
C ARG A 159 -12.38 15.93 16.70
N ARG A 160 -13.16 14.84 16.73
CA ARG A 160 -13.84 14.26 15.56
C ARG A 160 -15.34 14.57 15.63
N GLU A 161 -15.85 15.25 14.62
CA GLU A 161 -17.29 15.50 14.43
C GLU A 161 -17.75 14.73 13.20
N GLU A 162 -18.70 13.81 13.35
CA GLU A 162 -19.36 13.21 12.20
C GLU A 162 -20.35 14.19 11.57
N VAL A 163 -20.26 14.37 10.26
CA VAL A 163 -20.99 15.38 9.50
C VAL A 163 -22.00 14.70 8.59
N ARG A 164 -23.26 15.10 8.75
CA ARG A 164 -24.38 14.64 7.92
C ARG A 164 -25.18 15.87 7.49
N ALA A 165 -25.02 16.26 6.23
CA ALA A 165 -25.76 17.34 5.60
C ALA A 165 -26.31 16.86 4.24
N PRO A 166 -27.29 17.55 3.63
CA PRO A 166 -27.85 17.15 2.35
C PRO A 166 -26.77 16.89 1.28
N GLY A 167 -26.63 15.62 0.87
CA GLY A 167 -25.63 15.18 -0.12
C GLY A 167 -24.17 15.20 0.36
N LEU A 168 -23.91 15.34 1.66
CA LEU A 168 -22.58 15.36 2.27
C LEU A 168 -22.55 14.46 3.50
N ILE A 169 -21.65 13.47 3.47
CA ILE A 169 -21.35 12.60 4.60
C ILE A 169 -19.84 12.65 4.79
N GLY A 170 -19.39 12.79 6.03
CA GLY A 170 -17.97 12.84 6.33
C GLY A 170 -17.69 12.98 7.81
N ALA A 171 -16.42 13.18 8.14
CA ALA A 171 -15.98 13.47 9.49
C ALA A 171 -15.00 14.64 9.47
N PHE A 172 -15.20 15.60 10.36
CA PHE A 172 -14.38 16.78 10.52
C PHE A 172 -13.47 16.62 11.74
N TYR A 173 -12.17 16.65 11.51
CA TYR A 173 -11.13 16.50 12.52
C TYR A 173 -10.44 17.85 12.75
N THR A 174 -10.40 18.28 14.00
CA THR A 174 -9.85 19.58 14.40
C THR A 174 -9.08 19.48 15.70
N ALA A 175 -8.12 20.38 15.90
CA ALA A 175 -7.56 20.62 17.22
C ALA A 175 -8.50 21.54 18.02
N PRO A 176 -8.52 21.46 19.36
CA PRO A 176 -9.22 22.43 20.19
C PRO A 176 -8.79 23.87 19.90
N GLY A 177 -9.75 24.80 19.98
CA GLY A 177 -9.54 26.23 19.76
C GLY A 177 -10.03 26.72 18.39
N ALA A 178 -10.55 27.95 18.35
CA ALA A 178 -11.22 28.53 17.18
C ALA A 178 -10.24 29.16 16.16
N ARG A 179 -9.07 28.57 15.93
CA ARG A 179 -8.10 29.08 14.94
C ARG A 179 -8.34 28.44 13.59
N ALA A 180 -8.65 29.25 12.58
CA ALA A 180 -8.72 28.81 11.19
C ALA A 180 -7.39 28.22 10.71
N ARG A 181 -7.42 27.00 10.20
CA ARG A 181 -6.28 26.25 9.67
C ARG A 181 -6.53 25.84 8.22
N PRO A 182 -5.48 25.70 7.39
CA PRO A 182 -5.63 25.16 6.04
C PRO A 182 -6.41 23.86 6.05
N VAL A 183 -7.29 23.69 5.06
CA VAL A 183 -8.12 22.51 4.91
C VAL A 183 -7.39 21.43 4.13
N VAL A 184 -7.45 20.18 4.63
CA VAL A 184 -7.15 18.99 3.84
C VAL A 184 -8.37 18.07 3.79
N VAL A 185 -8.82 17.72 2.59
CA VAL A 185 -9.85 16.68 2.42
C VAL A 185 -9.19 15.34 2.16
N ILE A 186 -9.54 14.35 2.98
CA ILE A 186 -9.11 12.95 2.81
C ILE A 186 -10.16 12.23 1.96
N LEU A 187 -9.68 11.59 0.89
CA LEU A 187 -10.45 10.76 -0.03
C LEU A 187 -10.01 9.31 0.14
N HIS A 188 -10.89 8.49 0.73
CA HIS A 188 -10.65 7.04 0.89
C HIS A 188 -10.54 6.34 -0.46
N GLY A 189 -9.95 5.15 -0.51
CA GLY A 189 -9.86 4.30 -1.68
C GLY A 189 -11.08 3.39 -1.88
N SER A 190 -10.79 2.19 -2.37
CA SER A 190 -11.80 1.14 -2.62
C SER A 190 -12.35 0.51 -1.33
N GLU A 191 -11.78 0.84 -0.17
CA GLU A 191 -12.24 0.38 1.13
C GLU A 191 -13.57 0.99 1.59
N GLY A 192 -13.86 2.24 1.18
CA GLY A 192 -15.05 2.99 1.59
C GLY A 192 -15.03 3.46 3.04
N GLY A 193 -15.96 4.35 3.39
CA GLY A 193 -16.22 4.72 4.78
C GLY A 193 -15.14 5.60 5.44
N PHE A 194 -15.00 5.47 6.76
CA PHE A 194 -14.21 6.41 7.58
C PHE A 194 -12.76 5.95 7.86
N ASP A 195 -12.45 4.66 7.73
CA ASP A 195 -11.18 4.06 8.20
C ASP A 195 -9.93 4.87 7.78
N TYR A 196 -9.85 5.27 6.50
CA TYR A 196 -8.70 6.02 6.00
C TYR A 196 -8.60 7.43 6.60
N ALA A 197 -9.74 8.08 6.84
CA ALA A 197 -9.80 9.38 7.47
C ALA A 197 -9.58 9.32 8.99
N ASP A 198 -10.06 8.28 9.65
CA ASP A 198 -9.83 8.04 11.08
C ASP A 198 -8.35 7.75 11.37
N TRP A 199 -7.66 7.11 10.41
CA TRP A 199 -6.22 6.87 10.49
C TRP A 199 -5.40 8.15 10.19
N LEU A 200 -5.64 8.82 9.07
CA LEU A 200 -4.81 9.97 8.63
C LEU A 200 -5.22 11.32 9.24
N GLY A 201 -6.47 11.45 9.67
CA GLY A 201 -7.04 12.68 10.21
C GLY A 201 -6.25 13.25 11.39
N PRO A 202 -6.03 12.49 12.47
CA PRO A 202 -5.26 12.93 13.62
C PRO A 202 -3.83 13.39 13.26
N MET A 203 -3.15 12.66 12.36
CA MET A 203 -1.79 12.99 11.92
C MET A 203 -1.68 14.33 11.21
N LEU A 204 -2.71 14.68 10.42
CA LEU A 204 -2.78 15.96 9.75
C LEU A 204 -3.23 17.07 10.71
N VAL A 205 -4.09 16.79 11.68
CA VAL A 205 -4.45 17.76 12.73
C VAL A 205 -3.24 18.17 13.57
N ALA A 206 -2.40 17.20 13.97
CA ALA A 206 -1.13 17.44 14.66
C ALA A 206 -0.20 18.35 13.86
N ARG A 207 -0.26 18.25 12.52
CA ARG A 207 0.54 19.05 11.58
C ARG A 207 -0.10 20.40 11.20
N GLY A 208 -1.12 20.82 11.93
CA GLY A 208 -1.68 22.18 11.79
C GLY A 208 -2.79 22.32 10.76
N TYR A 209 -3.40 21.22 10.30
CA TYR A 209 -4.51 21.24 9.35
C TYR A 209 -5.87 21.10 10.04
N SER A 210 -6.91 21.61 9.38
CA SER A 210 -8.31 21.21 9.63
C SER A 210 -8.70 20.20 8.58
N VAL A 211 -9.20 19.03 8.99
CA VAL A 211 -9.24 17.87 8.09
C VAL A 211 -10.67 17.39 7.92
N PHE A 212 -11.07 17.10 6.67
CA PHE A 212 -12.38 16.54 6.39
C PHE A 212 -12.25 15.21 5.66
N GLY A 213 -12.64 14.12 6.29
CA GLY A 213 -12.79 12.82 5.64
C GLY A 213 -14.09 12.76 4.87
N LEU A 214 -14.04 12.86 3.53
CA LEU A 214 -15.23 12.79 2.69
C LEU A 214 -15.64 11.33 2.46
N VAL A 215 -16.83 10.95 2.91
CA VAL A 215 -17.43 9.64 2.62
C VAL A 215 -18.35 9.78 1.42
N TYR A 216 -17.88 9.29 0.28
CA TYR A 216 -18.62 9.38 -0.99
C TYR A 216 -19.26 8.05 -1.42
N TYR A 217 -18.85 6.93 -0.81
CA TYR A 217 -19.58 5.66 -0.79
C TYR A 217 -19.11 4.81 0.41
N ALA A 218 -19.89 3.82 0.79
CA ALA A 218 -19.54 2.88 1.86
C ALA A 218 -20.15 1.50 1.54
N PRO A 219 -19.33 0.45 1.31
CA PRO A 219 -19.85 -0.87 0.91
C PRO A 219 -20.61 -1.54 2.06
N HIS A 220 -21.47 -2.52 1.78
CA HIS A 220 -22.24 -3.23 2.83
C HIS A 220 -21.38 -3.91 3.90
N VAL A 221 -20.13 -4.26 3.59
CA VAL A 221 -19.19 -4.82 4.58
C VAL A 221 -18.71 -3.78 5.59
N ARG A 222 -18.89 -2.48 5.30
CA ARG A 222 -18.59 -1.33 6.15
C ARG A 222 -19.61 -0.21 5.89
N PRO A 223 -20.88 -0.42 6.30
CA PRO A 223 -21.95 0.49 5.91
C PRO A 223 -21.82 1.82 6.66
N VAL A 224 -22.07 2.92 5.94
CA VAL A 224 -22.29 4.24 6.53
C VAL A 224 -23.69 4.68 6.14
N ALA A 225 -24.55 4.91 7.12
CA ALA A 225 -25.95 5.26 6.88
C ALA A 225 -26.06 6.45 5.89
N GLY A 226 -26.88 6.32 4.85
CA GLY A 226 -27.10 7.35 3.83
C GLY A 226 -26.00 7.47 2.76
N ALA A 227 -24.87 6.78 2.89
CA ALA A 227 -23.86 6.72 1.83
C ALA A 227 -24.29 5.70 0.75
N PRO A 228 -23.97 5.93 -0.53
CA PRO A 228 -24.15 4.91 -1.57
C PRO A 228 -23.38 3.63 -1.24
N GLU A 229 -23.97 2.46 -1.50
CA GLU A 229 -23.31 1.17 -1.27
C GLU A 229 -22.28 0.82 -2.36
N ALA A 230 -22.53 1.31 -3.58
CA ALA A 230 -21.67 1.11 -4.74
C ALA A 230 -20.93 2.38 -5.10
N LEU A 231 -19.68 2.24 -5.54
CA LEU A 231 -18.93 3.31 -6.18
C LEU A 231 -19.38 3.36 -7.65
N ASN A 232 -20.51 4.03 -7.92
CA ASN A 232 -21.10 4.09 -9.26
C ASN A 232 -21.80 5.44 -9.48
N GLY A 233 -21.23 6.28 -10.34
CA GLY A 233 -21.78 7.60 -10.66
C GLY A 233 -21.69 8.60 -9.52
N ILE A 234 -20.66 8.51 -8.67
CA ILE A 234 -20.49 9.39 -7.52
C ILE A 234 -20.30 10.85 -7.97
N PRO A 235 -21.10 11.82 -7.48
CA PRO A 235 -21.05 13.20 -7.95
C PRO A 235 -19.79 13.92 -7.49
N VAL A 236 -19.04 14.51 -8.43
CA VAL A 236 -17.88 15.37 -8.14
C VAL A 236 -18.26 16.62 -7.33
N GLU A 237 -19.54 17.01 -7.35
CA GLU A 237 -20.11 18.13 -6.59
C GLU A 237 -20.13 17.86 -5.07
N SER A 238 -19.87 16.63 -4.63
CA SER A 238 -19.69 16.29 -3.21
C SER A 238 -18.56 17.10 -2.56
N LEU A 239 -17.49 17.41 -3.29
CA LEU A 239 -16.40 18.24 -2.80
C LEU A 239 -16.82 19.71 -2.62
N GLU A 240 -17.61 20.27 -3.53
CA GLU A 240 -18.13 21.65 -3.40
C GLU A 240 -19.05 21.78 -2.19
N ARG A 241 -19.88 20.75 -1.93
CA ARG A 241 -20.70 20.68 -0.72
C ARG A 241 -19.84 20.61 0.53
N ALA A 242 -18.77 19.81 0.52
CA ALA A 242 -17.81 19.76 1.63
C ALA A 242 -17.16 21.13 1.87
N ARG A 243 -16.67 21.81 0.82
CA ARG A 243 -16.08 23.15 0.93
C ARG A 243 -17.08 24.18 1.45
N THR A 244 -18.31 24.16 0.96
CA THR A 244 -19.37 25.08 1.41
C THR A 244 -19.69 24.87 2.88
N TRP A 245 -19.81 23.61 3.32
CA TRP A 245 -20.02 23.30 4.73
C TRP A 245 -18.82 23.75 5.59
N LEU A 246 -17.59 23.47 5.14
CA LEU A 246 -16.35 23.87 5.83
C LEU A 246 -16.22 25.39 5.94
N ALA A 247 -16.69 26.16 4.96
CA ALA A 247 -16.66 27.63 5.01
C ALA A 247 -17.49 28.22 6.16
N THR A 248 -18.40 27.44 6.75
CA THR A 248 -19.17 27.84 7.93
C THR A 248 -18.45 27.56 9.26
N ARG A 249 -17.27 26.93 9.22
CA ARG A 249 -16.54 26.47 10.40
C ARG A 249 -15.43 27.45 10.76
N PRO A 250 -15.40 28.01 11.99
CA PRO A 250 -14.33 28.91 12.40
C PRO A 250 -12.94 28.26 12.40
N GLU A 251 -12.87 26.93 12.50
CA GLU A 251 -11.62 26.17 12.48
C GLU A 251 -11.06 25.97 11.05
N ALA A 252 -11.83 26.24 9.99
CA ALA A 252 -11.46 25.92 8.62
C ALA A 252 -11.14 27.17 7.79
N ASP A 253 -9.95 27.21 7.20
CA ASP A 253 -9.57 28.16 6.17
C ASP A 253 -9.72 27.50 4.78
N VAL A 254 -10.86 27.74 4.13
CA VAL A 254 -11.20 27.16 2.83
C VAL A 254 -10.54 27.87 1.65
N GLU A 255 -9.76 28.92 1.89
CA GLU A 255 -8.92 29.58 0.88
C GLU A 255 -7.53 28.92 0.75
N ARG A 256 -7.19 28.01 1.67
CA ARG A 256 -6.02 27.13 1.59
C ARG A 256 -6.49 25.69 1.64
N PHE A 257 -6.71 25.09 0.47
CA PHE A 257 -7.46 23.84 0.31
C PHE A 257 -6.65 22.77 -0.43
N GLY A 258 -6.29 21.71 0.29
CA GLY A 258 -5.58 20.55 -0.23
C GLY A 258 -6.44 19.28 -0.28
N LEU A 259 -6.06 18.34 -1.15
CA LEU A 259 -6.61 16.99 -1.21
C LEU A 259 -5.53 15.95 -0.92
N VAL A 260 -5.91 14.88 -0.24
CA VAL A 260 -5.10 13.66 -0.13
C VAL A 260 -5.94 12.43 -0.43
N GLY A 261 -5.41 11.50 -1.21
CA GLY A 261 -6.12 10.25 -1.52
C GLY A 261 -5.21 9.16 -2.03
N ALA A 262 -5.58 7.91 -1.75
CA ALA A 262 -4.86 6.71 -2.18
C ALA A 262 -5.72 5.84 -3.11
N SER A 263 -5.11 5.15 -4.08
CA SER A 263 -5.81 4.24 -5.00
C SER A 263 -6.99 4.95 -5.70
N LYS A 264 -8.25 4.51 -5.50
CA LYS A 264 -9.45 5.18 -6.00
C LYS A 264 -9.64 6.61 -5.48
N GLY A 265 -9.26 6.89 -4.25
CA GLY A 265 -9.24 8.24 -3.69
C GLY A 265 -8.17 9.11 -4.35
N GLY A 266 -7.05 8.51 -4.77
CA GLY A 266 -6.00 9.19 -5.54
C GLY A 266 -6.46 9.53 -6.96
N GLU A 267 -7.15 8.61 -7.65
CA GLU A 267 -7.84 8.89 -8.91
C GLU A 267 -8.84 10.04 -8.75
N PHE A 268 -9.66 10.01 -7.69
CA PHE A 268 -10.64 11.04 -7.43
C PHE A 268 -9.99 12.40 -7.14
N ALA A 269 -8.92 12.44 -6.35
CA ALA A 269 -8.16 13.65 -6.07
C ALA A 269 -7.63 14.31 -7.35
N MET A 270 -7.07 13.51 -8.26
CA MET A 270 -6.58 13.98 -9.56
C MET A 270 -7.72 14.52 -10.45
N LEU A 271 -8.85 13.82 -10.49
CA LEU A 271 -10.04 14.27 -11.21
C LEU A 271 -10.55 15.62 -10.65
N LEU A 272 -10.67 15.72 -9.33
CA LEU A 272 -11.17 16.93 -8.65
C LEU A 272 -10.26 18.12 -8.90
N ALA A 273 -8.94 17.96 -8.79
CA ALA A 273 -7.97 19.03 -9.08
C ALA A 273 -7.93 19.44 -10.56
N SER A 274 -8.26 18.54 -11.49
CA SER A 274 -8.45 18.91 -12.89
C SER A 274 -9.77 19.64 -13.15
N THR A 275 -10.73 19.53 -12.22
CA THR A 275 -12.09 20.07 -12.34
C THR A 275 -12.25 21.42 -11.66
N TYR A 276 -11.65 21.59 -10.47
CA TYR A 276 -11.83 22.77 -9.62
C TYR A 276 -10.55 23.57 -9.51
N ALA A 277 -10.61 24.85 -9.89
CA ALA A 277 -9.43 25.70 -9.94
C ALA A 277 -8.92 26.17 -8.58
N TRP A 278 -9.75 26.08 -7.54
CA TRP A 278 -9.51 26.55 -6.18
C TRP A 278 -8.79 25.55 -5.28
N ILE A 279 -8.41 24.37 -5.81
CA ILE A 279 -7.60 23.39 -5.07
C ILE A 279 -6.13 23.80 -5.20
N ASP A 280 -5.48 24.04 -4.07
CA ASP A 280 -4.09 24.53 -4.01
C ASP A 280 -3.07 23.40 -4.11
N ALA A 281 -3.37 22.23 -3.55
CA ALA A 281 -2.44 21.10 -3.47
C ALA A 281 -3.13 19.74 -3.53
N VAL A 282 -2.43 18.74 -4.09
CA VAL A 282 -2.87 17.35 -4.12
C VAL A 282 -1.72 16.41 -3.76
N ALA A 283 -1.94 15.53 -2.79
CA ALA A 283 -1.12 14.35 -2.54
C ALA A 283 -1.89 13.09 -2.98
N ALA A 284 -1.50 12.52 -4.12
CA ALA A 284 -2.15 11.33 -4.67
C ALA A 284 -1.22 10.11 -4.62
N PHE A 285 -1.60 9.11 -3.82
CA PHE A 285 -0.86 7.86 -3.66
C PHE A 285 -1.40 6.80 -4.60
N THR A 286 -0.53 6.23 -5.43
CA THR A 286 -0.87 5.21 -6.45
C THR A 286 -2.14 5.53 -7.28
N PRO A 287 -2.30 6.77 -7.80
CA PRO A 287 -3.51 7.17 -8.52
C PRO A 287 -3.60 6.54 -9.91
N SER A 288 -4.82 6.41 -10.43
CA SER A 288 -5.05 6.27 -11.86
C SER A 288 -5.05 7.64 -12.54
N ALA A 289 -4.49 7.72 -13.75
CA ALA A 289 -4.58 8.92 -14.59
C ALA A 289 -5.88 8.98 -15.41
N TRP A 290 -6.71 7.95 -15.33
CA TRP A 290 -7.98 7.83 -16.04
C TRP A 290 -9.11 7.57 -15.04
N VAL A 291 -10.29 8.09 -15.35
CA VAL A 291 -11.51 7.67 -14.66
C VAL A 291 -11.77 6.21 -15.02
N SER A 292 -11.91 5.32 -14.03
CA SER A 292 -12.30 3.94 -14.32
C SER A 292 -13.79 3.68 -14.08
N GLN A 293 -14.23 2.50 -14.54
CA GLN A 293 -15.52 1.93 -14.22
C GLN A 293 -15.75 1.89 -12.70
N GLY A 294 -17.00 2.10 -12.31
CA GLY A 294 -17.47 1.91 -10.95
C GLY A 294 -17.52 0.42 -10.56
N PHE A 295 -17.76 0.16 -9.27
CA PHE A 295 -17.90 -1.20 -8.76
C PHE A 295 -18.80 -1.26 -7.52
N SER A 296 -19.23 -2.48 -7.18
CA SER A 296 -19.86 -2.80 -5.91
C SER A 296 -19.25 -4.09 -5.35
N TYR A 297 -19.08 -4.15 -4.03
CA TYR A 297 -18.53 -5.34 -3.37
C TYR A 297 -19.46 -6.53 -3.59
N GLY A 298 -18.89 -7.72 -3.80
CA GLY A 298 -19.66 -8.96 -4.02
C GLY A 298 -20.49 -8.99 -5.31
N SER A 299 -20.41 -7.96 -6.16
CA SER A 299 -21.13 -7.88 -7.43
C SER A 299 -20.19 -8.09 -8.62
N GLY A 300 -20.71 -8.61 -9.72
CA GLY A 300 -19.99 -8.66 -10.99
C GLY A 300 -19.79 -7.27 -11.60
N GLU A 301 -18.91 -7.17 -12.61
CA GLU A 301 -18.59 -5.92 -13.30
C GLU A 301 -19.70 -5.45 -14.26
N ALA A 302 -20.65 -6.34 -14.58
CA ALA A 302 -21.74 -6.06 -15.51
C ALA A 302 -22.72 -5.02 -14.93
N GLY A 303 -23.06 -4.02 -15.73
CA GLY A 303 -24.02 -2.96 -15.35
C GLY A 303 -23.42 -1.80 -14.56
N MET A 304 -22.13 -1.84 -14.21
CA MET A 304 -21.44 -0.70 -13.60
C MET A 304 -21.09 0.36 -14.65
N GLY A 305 -21.40 1.61 -14.33
CA GLY A 305 -21.09 2.78 -15.15
C GLY A 305 -19.75 3.41 -14.77
N SER A 306 -19.64 4.72 -14.95
CA SER A 306 -18.48 5.48 -14.49
C SER A 306 -18.39 5.48 -12.97
N SER A 307 -17.18 5.49 -12.41
CA SER A 307 -16.98 5.74 -10.99
C SER A 307 -17.59 7.10 -10.57
N TRP A 308 -17.49 8.10 -11.45
CA TRP A 308 -17.78 9.50 -11.13
C TRP A 308 -18.84 10.09 -12.07
N SER A 309 -19.60 11.06 -11.58
CA SER A 309 -20.56 11.82 -12.37
C SER A 309 -20.38 13.32 -12.18
N ARG A 310 -20.89 14.08 -13.16
CA ARG A 310 -21.01 15.54 -13.11
C ARG A 310 -22.36 15.94 -13.67
N GLY A 311 -23.12 16.75 -12.93
CA GLY A 311 -24.49 17.14 -13.27
C GLY A 311 -25.41 15.93 -13.51
N GLY A 312 -25.24 14.87 -12.71
CA GLY A 312 -26.00 13.61 -12.82
C GLY A 312 -25.63 12.73 -14.03
N ARG A 313 -24.60 13.09 -14.81
CA ARG A 313 -24.13 12.30 -15.96
C ARG A 313 -22.79 11.66 -15.65
N GLY A 314 -22.66 10.35 -15.88
CA GLY A 314 -21.39 9.64 -15.73
C GLY A 314 -20.29 10.23 -16.62
N LEU A 315 -19.08 10.40 -16.06
CA LEU A 315 -17.92 10.84 -16.83
C LEU A 315 -17.43 9.74 -17.77
N PRO A 316 -16.78 10.07 -18.91
CA PRO A 316 -16.08 9.08 -19.73
C PRO A 316 -15.11 8.27 -18.87
N PHE A 317 -15.11 6.95 -19.05
CA PHE A 317 -14.35 6.05 -18.19
C PHE A 317 -13.72 4.88 -18.97
N VAL A 318 -12.70 4.29 -18.38
CA VAL A 318 -12.06 3.07 -18.85
C VAL A 318 -12.75 1.88 -18.19
N PRO A 319 -13.27 0.90 -18.96
CA PRO A 319 -13.82 -0.33 -18.40
C PRO A 319 -12.80 -1.05 -17.52
N GLU A 320 -13.24 -1.82 -16.54
CA GLU A 320 -12.35 -2.64 -15.70
C GLU A 320 -12.63 -4.14 -15.90
N THR A 321 -12.96 -4.54 -17.13
CA THR A 321 -13.33 -5.92 -17.44
C THR A 321 -12.21 -6.89 -17.09
N GLY A 322 -12.51 -7.89 -16.26
CA GLY A 322 -11.59 -8.92 -15.78
C GLY A 322 -10.82 -8.55 -14.51
N LEU A 323 -11.02 -7.35 -13.95
CA LEU A 323 -10.35 -6.93 -12.73
C LEU A 323 -10.85 -7.70 -11.51
N ALA A 324 -12.14 -8.02 -11.42
CA ALA A 324 -12.73 -8.79 -10.33
C ALA A 324 -12.05 -10.16 -10.16
N ARG A 325 -11.67 -10.80 -11.27
CA ARG A 325 -10.90 -12.05 -11.24
C ARG A 325 -9.51 -11.85 -10.64
N GLU A 326 -8.81 -10.79 -11.02
CA GLU A 326 -7.47 -10.51 -10.50
C GLU A 326 -7.50 -10.12 -9.01
N VAL A 327 -8.55 -9.39 -8.58
CA VAL A 327 -8.81 -9.10 -7.16
C VAL A 327 -9.08 -10.40 -6.39
N HIS A 328 -9.86 -11.32 -6.95
CA HIS A 328 -10.06 -12.64 -6.35
C HIS A 328 -8.74 -13.43 -6.25
N ASN A 329 -7.92 -13.45 -7.31
CA ASN A 329 -6.61 -14.10 -7.29
C ASN A 329 -5.69 -13.54 -6.20
N PHE A 330 -5.79 -12.24 -5.90
CA PHE A 330 -5.04 -11.59 -4.82
C PHE A 330 -5.37 -12.16 -3.43
N THR A 331 -6.56 -12.76 -3.25
CA THR A 331 -6.97 -13.37 -1.97
C THR A 331 -6.48 -14.81 -1.80
N ILE A 332 -5.91 -15.41 -2.84
CA ILE A 332 -5.47 -16.82 -2.84
C ILE A 332 -3.96 -16.87 -2.55
N PRO A 333 -3.49 -17.52 -1.47
CA PRO A 333 -2.05 -17.66 -1.19
C PRO A 333 -1.28 -18.23 -2.38
N GLY A 334 -0.27 -17.51 -2.86
CA GLY A 334 0.53 -17.91 -4.04
C GLY A 334 -0.15 -17.69 -5.40
N GLY A 335 -1.35 -17.10 -5.43
CA GLY A 335 -2.06 -16.73 -6.64
C GLY A 335 -1.27 -15.72 -7.49
N GLU A 336 -1.24 -15.94 -8.82
CA GLU A 336 -0.63 -14.98 -9.74
C GLU A 336 -1.63 -13.85 -10.04
N VAL A 337 -1.20 -12.60 -9.84
CA VAL A 337 -2.04 -11.42 -10.03
C VAL A 337 -1.49 -10.57 -11.18
N ARG A 338 -2.34 -10.28 -12.17
CA ARG A 338 -2.00 -9.59 -13.42
C ARG A 338 -2.83 -8.33 -13.65
N MET A 339 -3.19 -7.61 -12.58
CA MET A 339 -4.00 -6.38 -12.64
C MET A 339 -3.47 -5.34 -13.66
N ALA A 340 -2.15 -5.16 -13.77
CA ALA A 340 -1.56 -4.24 -14.73
C ALA A 340 -1.86 -4.63 -16.21
N ASN A 341 -1.88 -5.92 -16.52
CA ASN A 341 -2.17 -6.39 -17.87
C ASN A 341 -3.65 -6.18 -18.21
N VAL A 342 -4.53 -6.45 -17.25
CA VAL A 342 -5.97 -6.20 -17.39
C VAL A 342 -6.22 -4.71 -17.63
N HIS A 343 -5.59 -3.82 -16.85
CA HIS A 343 -5.73 -2.38 -17.03
C HIS A 343 -5.24 -1.91 -18.42
N LEU A 344 -4.08 -2.38 -18.87
CA LEU A 344 -3.56 -2.02 -20.19
C LEU A 344 -4.44 -2.52 -21.35
N ALA A 345 -5.04 -3.71 -21.22
CA ALA A 345 -5.98 -4.23 -22.21
C ALA A 345 -7.27 -3.40 -22.27
N ASN A 346 -7.77 -2.97 -21.11
CA ASN A 346 -8.93 -2.10 -21.02
C ASN A 346 -8.66 -0.70 -21.60
N LEU A 347 -7.49 -0.11 -21.34
CA LEU A 347 -7.07 1.15 -21.95
C LEU A 347 -6.99 1.07 -23.47
N ALA A 348 -6.39 0.00 -24.00
CA ALA A 348 -6.30 -0.21 -25.44
C ALA A 348 -7.70 -0.33 -26.07
N SER A 349 -8.59 -1.09 -25.43
CA SER A 349 -9.98 -1.27 -25.89
C SER A 349 -10.76 0.04 -25.88
N ALA A 350 -10.63 0.85 -24.83
CA ALA A 350 -11.25 2.16 -24.73
C ALA A 350 -10.71 3.14 -25.79
N ALA A 351 -9.40 3.14 -26.04
CA ALA A 351 -8.79 3.96 -27.10
C ALA A 351 -9.26 3.55 -28.50
N HIS A 352 -9.40 2.24 -28.76
CA HIS A 352 -9.97 1.73 -30.01
C HIS A 352 -11.44 2.17 -30.19
N ALA A 353 -12.25 2.12 -29.13
CA ALA A 353 -13.62 2.61 -29.15
C ALA A 353 -13.72 4.11 -29.46
N CYS A 354 -12.73 4.91 -29.04
CA CYS A 354 -12.62 6.34 -29.34
C CYS A 354 -11.89 6.67 -30.67
N GLY A 355 -11.61 5.66 -31.51
CA GLY A 355 -10.97 5.85 -32.82
C GLY A 355 -9.48 6.20 -32.74
N GLY A 356 -8.77 5.68 -31.73
CA GLY A 356 -7.34 5.92 -31.51
C GLY A 356 -7.01 7.17 -30.69
N ARG A 357 -8.02 7.83 -30.11
CA ARG A 357 -7.84 8.97 -29.19
C ARG A 357 -7.74 8.49 -27.74
N ASP A 358 -6.99 9.22 -26.92
CA ASP A 358 -6.84 8.95 -25.49
C ASP A 358 -8.20 9.11 -24.78
N PRO A 359 -8.78 8.02 -24.22
CA PRO A 359 -10.13 8.03 -23.66
C PRO A 359 -10.25 8.89 -22.38
N GLY A 360 -9.14 9.28 -21.76
CA GLY A 360 -9.11 10.05 -20.50
C GLY A 360 -8.98 11.56 -20.62
N ARG A 361 -8.77 12.12 -21.82
CA ARG A 361 -8.83 13.58 -21.98
C ARG A 361 -10.29 14.01 -21.92
N ALA A 362 -10.62 14.95 -21.05
CA ALA A 362 -11.97 15.46 -20.75
C ALA A 362 -12.72 16.14 -21.93
N GLN A 363 -12.81 15.48 -23.08
CA GLN A 363 -13.70 15.80 -24.19
C GLN A 363 -14.49 14.54 -24.56
N PRO A 364 -15.82 14.61 -24.68
CA PRO A 364 -16.62 13.45 -25.03
C PRO A 364 -16.24 12.93 -26.42
N CYS A 365 -16.02 11.61 -26.53
CA CYS A 365 -15.85 10.91 -27.80
C CYS A 365 -17.16 10.98 -28.61
N ARG A 366 -17.44 12.11 -29.27
CA ARG A 366 -18.49 12.19 -30.31
C ARG A 366 -17.94 11.59 -31.61
N ARG A 367 -18.63 10.59 -32.16
CA ARG A 367 -18.48 10.22 -33.58
C ARG A 367 -18.87 11.45 -34.41
N PRO A 368 -18.00 12.02 -35.26
CA PRO A 368 -18.48 13.00 -36.21
C PRO A 368 -19.33 12.27 -37.24
N ALA A 369 -20.59 12.70 -37.38
CA ALA A 369 -21.39 12.38 -38.55
C ALA A 369 -20.56 12.66 -39.80
N ARG A 370 -20.53 11.70 -40.74
CA ARG A 370 -19.78 11.79 -41.99
C ARG A 370 -20.11 13.09 -42.72
N ARG A 371 -19.23 14.09 -42.64
CA ARG A 371 -19.13 15.14 -43.65
C ARG A 371 -17.92 14.85 -44.51
N ARG A 372 -18.18 14.40 -45.74
CA ARG A 372 -17.19 14.35 -46.81
C ARG A 372 -16.67 15.77 -47.03
N ARG A 373 -15.39 16.02 -46.74
CA ARG A 373 -14.64 17.12 -47.36
C ARG A 373 -13.30 16.60 -47.85
N ARG A 374 -13.00 16.98 -49.09
CA ARG A 374 -11.84 16.61 -49.90
C ARG A 374 -10.53 17.02 -49.24
N ARG A 375 -9.49 16.21 -49.44
CA ARG A 375 -8.08 16.57 -49.16
C ARG A 375 -7.67 17.81 -49.99
N PRO A 376 -6.67 18.55 -49.51
CA PRO A 376 -5.45 18.61 -50.29
C PRO A 376 -4.20 18.21 -49.48
N ASP A 377 -3.27 17.58 -50.20
CA ASP A 377 -1.89 17.31 -49.80
C ASP A 377 -1.11 18.62 -49.60
N ARG A 378 -0.24 18.67 -48.59
CA ARG A 378 1.23 18.60 -48.78
C ARG A 378 1.99 18.74 -47.45
N ARG A 379 2.84 17.75 -47.20
CA ARG A 379 4.24 17.81 -46.73
C ARG A 379 4.56 18.77 -45.58
N LEU A 380 4.87 18.19 -44.43
CA LEU A 380 6.09 18.44 -43.64
C LEU A 380 6.19 17.34 -42.58
N GLY A 381 7.32 16.65 -42.53
CA GLY A 381 7.80 15.94 -41.36
C GLY A 381 9.31 16.17 -41.26
N PRO A 382 10.00 15.60 -40.27
CA PRO A 382 9.61 15.27 -38.91
C PRO A 382 10.44 16.10 -37.90
N GLN A 383 9.97 16.26 -36.66
CA GLN A 383 10.89 16.53 -35.55
C GLN A 383 10.81 15.41 -34.52
N ARG A 384 11.91 14.65 -34.47
CA ARG A 384 12.28 13.79 -33.36
C ARG A 384 12.78 14.68 -32.22
N GLY A 385 12.13 14.55 -31.07
CA GLY A 385 12.58 14.97 -29.74
C GLY A 385 11.52 14.40 -28.79
N GLY A 386 11.80 13.39 -27.98
CA GLY A 386 12.70 13.45 -26.83
C GLY A 386 11.81 13.23 -25.59
N GLY A 387 12.01 12.11 -24.89
CA GLY A 387 11.38 11.81 -23.59
C GLY A 387 9.89 11.45 -23.64
N ARG A 388 9.55 10.19 -23.33
CA ARG A 388 8.18 9.82 -22.97
C ARG A 388 7.82 10.50 -21.65
N ARG A 389 7.15 11.66 -21.70
CA ARG A 389 6.45 12.24 -20.54
C ARG A 389 5.31 11.30 -20.13
N ALA A 390 5.10 11.10 -18.83
CA ALA A 390 3.95 10.37 -18.33
C ALA A 390 2.64 11.07 -18.77
N PRO A 391 1.54 10.34 -19.06
CA PRO A 391 0.28 10.92 -19.55
C PRO A 391 -0.23 12.08 -18.66
N ALA A 392 -0.08 11.95 -17.34
CA ALA A 392 -0.46 12.96 -16.36
C ALA A 392 0.31 14.30 -16.51
N GLN A 393 1.62 14.25 -16.78
CA GLN A 393 2.43 15.46 -17.03
C GLN A 393 2.05 16.16 -18.34
N GLY A 394 1.67 15.37 -19.37
CA GLY A 394 1.22 15.89 -20.65
C GLY A 394 -0.15 16.60 -20.59
N ALA A 395 -1.05 16.13 -19.72
CA ALA A 395 -2.36 16.74 -19.52
C ALA A 395 -2.30 18.04 -18.70
N LEU A 396 -1.51 18.06 -17.61
CA LEU A 396 -1.38 19.24 -16.73
C LEU A 396 -0.61 20.39 -17.40
N SER A 397 0.44 20.10 -18.18
CA SER A 397 1.22 21.15 -18.88
C SER A 397 0.47 21.84 -20.03
N GLN A 398 -0.53 21.19 -20.63
CA GLN A 398 -1.36 21.82 -21.68
C GLN A 398 -2.49 22.70 -21.12
N ALA A 399 -2.78 22.61 -19.81
CA ALA A 399 -3.81 23.42 -19.15
C ALA A 399 -3.31 24.81 -18.69
N GLY A 400 -2.09 25.21 -19.05
CA GLY A 400 -1.55 26.55 -18.76
C GLY A 400 -1.28 26.85 -17.28
N ARG A 401 -1.37 25.85 -16.39
CA ARG A 401 -1.07 26.02 -14.97
C ARG A 401 0.43 25.80 -14.74
N GLY A 402 1.10 26.78 -14.12
CA GLY A 402 2.47 26.66 -13.63
C GLY A 402 2.60 25.72 -12.42
N SER A 403 1.92 24.57 -12.43
CA SER A 403 1.92 23.60 -11.35
C SER A 403 3.17 22.71 -11.43
N HIS A 404 4.00 22.74 -10.39
CA HIS A 404 5.10 21.80 -10.22
C HIS A 404 4.57 20.41 -9.83
N LEU A 405 4.50 19.48 -10.79
CA LEU A 405 4.19 18.08 -10.52
C LEU A 405 5.47 17.32 -10.17
N SER A 406 5.66 17.03 -8.88
CA SER A 406 6.72 16.14 -8.41
C SER A 406 6.22 14.69 -8.40
N GLN A 407 6.82 13.83 -9.22
CA GLN A 407 6.53 12.40 -9.22
C GLN A 407 7.63 11.65 -8.47
N CYS A 408 7.32 11.18 -7.26
CA CYS A 408 8.19 10.27 -6.54
C CYS A 408 7.85 8.83 -6.94
N ARG A 409 8.83 8.08 -7.45
CA ARG A 409 8.67 6.66 -7.80
C ARG A 409 9.69 5.84 -6.99
N PRO A 410 9.32 5.36 -5.79
CA PRO A 410 10.19 4.46 -5.02
C PRO A 410 10.43 3.18 -5.84
N PRO A 411 11.68 2.73 -6.02
CA PRO A 411 11.94 1.41 -6.59
C PRO A 411 11.35 0.33 -5.68
N ASP A 412 10.77 -0.70 -6.28
CA ASP A 412 10.32 -1.95 -5.62
C ASP A 412 9.22 -1.84 -4.53
N ARG A 413 8.44 -0.74 -4.45
CA ARG A 413 7.22 -0.68 -3.61
C ARG A 413 5.93 -1.08 -4.37
N GLY A 414 5.02 -1.78 -3.67
CA GLY A 414 3.72 -2.26 -4.16
C GLY A 414 2.60 -1.20 -4.13
N HIS A 415 1.35 -1.63 -4.32
CA HIS A 415 0.18 -0.73 -4.50
C HIS A 415 -0.26 0.01 -3.22
N ARG A 416 -0.01 -0.55 -2.03
CA ARG A 416 -0.18 0.16 -0.75
C ARG A 416 1.09 0.93 -0.42
N LEU A 417 0.96 2.24 -0.33
CA LEU A 417 1.95 3.11 0.30
C LEU A 417 1.41 3.46 1.69
N ALA A 418 2.10 2.98 2.71
CA ALA A 418 1.89 3.34 4.10
C ALA A 418 3.07 4.23 4.57
N PRO A 419 3.00 4.86 5.75
CA PRO A 419 4.12 5.57 6.36
C PRO A 419 5.31 4.64 6.53
N ASP A 420 6.51 5.21 6.67
CA ASP A 420 7.76 4.46 6.61
C ASP A 420 7.94 3.40 7.71
N ASP A 421 7.07 3.40 8.72
CA ASP A 421 7.12 2.55 9.90
C ASP A 421 6.11 1.36 9.87
N ASP A 422 5.29 1.20 8.81
CA ASP A 422 4.26 0.14 8.72
C ASP A 422 4.83 -1.23 8.27
N PRO A 423 4.78 -2.29 9.10
CA PRO A 423 5.29 -3.63 8.77
C PRO A 423 4.45 -4.36 7.71
N GLN A 424 3.23 -3.92 7.37
CA GLN A 424 2.39 -4.58 6.35
C GLN A 424 3.02 -4.53 4.95
N CYS A 425 3.84 -3.53 4.65
CA CYS A 425 4.49 -3.41 3.33
C CYS A 425 5.58 -4.47 3.11
N GLY A 426 6.31 -4.88 4.14
CA GLY A 426 7.34 -5.94 4.06
C GLY A 426 6.75 -7.34 3.93
N ALA A 427 5.66 -7.64 4.64
CA ALA A 427 4.98 -8.94 4.59
C ALA A 427 4.28 -9.24 3.24
N LEU A 428 4.01 -8.21 2.43
CA LEU A 428 3.48 -8.34 1.07
C LEU A 428 4.58 -8.50 0.00
N ALA A 429 5.87 -8.58 0.37
CA ALA A 429 6.96 -8.84 -0.58
C ALA A 429 7.08 -10.31 -1.03
N GLY A 430 6.28 -11.23 -0.45
CA GLY A 430 6.24 -12.65 -0.83
C GLY A 430 5.59 -12.97 -2.19
N TRP A 431 5.09 -11.96 -2.91
CA TRP A 431 4.38 -12.14 -4.17
C TRP A 431 5.30 -11.91 -5.37
N ARG A 432 5.49 -12.95 -6.20
CA ARG A 432 6.35 -12.87 -7.39
C ARG A 432 5.69 -12.00 -8.47
N HIS A 433 6.21 -10.80 -8.71
CA HIS A 433 5.96 -10.09 -9.95
C HIS A 433 6.75 -10.73 -11.11
N SER A 434 6.06 -11.40 -12.04
CA SER A 434 6.70 -11.89 -13.25
C SER A 434 7.02 -10.72 -14.19
N ARG A 435 8.25 -10.20 -14.15
CA ARG A 435 8.78 -9.34 -15.22
C ARG A 435 8.90 -10.19 -16.49
N GLY A 436 7.87 -10.19 -17.33
CA GLY A 436 7.90 -10.82 -18.64
C GLY A 436 9.02 -10.22 -19.50
N ARG A 437 10.07 -11.01 -19.77
CA ARG A 437 11.09 -10.66 -20.76
C ARG A 437 10.41 -10.57 -22.13
N ARG A 438 10.43 -9.38 -22.75
CA ARG A 438 10.12 -9.25 -24.18
C ARG A 438 11.27 -9.85 -25.02
N PRO A 439 10.98 -10.61 -26.08
CA PRO A 439 12.01 -11.06 -27.02
C PRO A 439 12.52 -9.87 -27.84
N ARG A 440 13.85 -9.80 -28.04
CA ARG A 440 14.50 -8.82 -28.92
C ARG A 440 14.12 -9.13 -30.38
N PRO A 441 13.78 -8.14 -31.22
CA PRO A 441 13.69 -8.34 -32.66
C PRO A 441 15.11 -8.32 -33.25
N GLY A 442 15.53 -9.45 -33.83
CA GLY A 442 16.77 -9.56 -34.59
C GLY A 442 16.48 -9.60 -36.10
N GLY A 443 17.20 -8.77 -36.85
CA GLY A 443 17.33 -8.75 -38.31
C GLY A 443 18.30 -7.62 -38.66
N PHE A 444 19.27 -7.74 -39.57
CA PHE A 444 19.48 -8.69 -40.67
C PHE A 444 20.92 -8.54 -41.23
N MET A 445 21.39 -9.55 -42.00
CA MET A 445 22.54 -9.62 -42.97
C MET A 445 23.97 -9.46 -42.43
N GLY A 446 25.00 -10.31 -42.69
CA GLY A 446 25.37 -11.31 -43.72
C GLY A 446 26.88 -11.07 -44.08
N PRO A 447 27.68 -11.90 -44.81
CA PRO A 447 27.43 -13.22 -45.41
C PRO A 447 28.53 -14.32 -45.20
N ALA A 448 28.22 -15.54 -45.67
CA ALA A 448 29.05 -16.65 -46.23
C ALA A 448 30.46 -16.98 -45.67
N ASP A 449 30.74 -18.24 -45.30
CA ASP A 449 31.19 -19.28 -46.25
C ASP A 449 31.30 -20.70 -45.61
N ARG A 450 31.42 -21.68 -46.50
CA ARG A 450 31.36 -23.16 -46.40
C ARG A 450 32.20 -23.83 -45.30
N LEU A 451 31.75 -25.01 -44.83
CA LEU A 451 32.52 -26.28 -44.90
C LEU A 451 31.66 -27.51 -44.55
N SER A 452 32.03 -28.60 -45.20
CA SER A 452 31.38 -29.88 -45.48
C SER A 452 31.62 -31.00 -44.46
N GLY A 453 30.70 -31.98 -44.37
CA GLY A 453 31.08 -33.39 -44.14
C GLY A 453 30.09 -34.26 -43.35
N PRO A 454 29.95 -35.59 -43.66
CA PRO A 454 28.64 -36.28 -43.60
C PRO A 454 28.63 -37.59 -42.76
N ARG A 455 27.43 -38.14 -42.49
CA ARG A 455 26.98 -39.52 -42.85
C ARG A 455 25.81 -40.03 -41.98
N ALA A 456 24.82 -40.61 -42.67
CA ALA A 456 23.67 -41.40 -42.19
C ALA A 456 24.12 -42.89 -41.95
N PRO A 457 23.26 -43.94 -41.76
CA PRO A 457 21.81 -44.02 -41.98
C PRO A 457 20.97 -45.02 -41.12
N ALA A 458 19.70 -45.16 -41.52
CA ALA A 458 18.84 -46.38 -41.53
C ALA A 458 18.08 -46.73 -40.22
N ARG A 459 16.81 -47.17 -40.21
CA ARG A 459 15.89 -47.70 -41.24
C ARG A 459 14.42 -47.54 -40.79
N ARG A 460 13.54 -47.38 -41.78
CA ARG A 460 12.04 -47.41 -41.82
C ARG A 460 11.50 -48.88 -41.77
N PRO A 461 10.21 -49.23 -42.06
CA PRO A 461 8.91 -48.48 -42.14
C PRO A 461 7.62 -49.19 -41.58
N ARG A 462 6.52 -48.41 -41.51
CA ARG A 462 5.08 -48.64 -41.92
C ARG A 462 4.33 -49.90 -41.42
N SER A 463 3.07 -49.81 -40.96
CA SER A 463 1.87 -49.58 -41.80
C SER A 463 0.56 -49.26 -41.02
N HIS A 464 -0.25 -48.36 -41.58
CA HIS A 464 -1.73 -48.23 -41.41
C HIS A 464 -2.47 -49.19 -42.38
N PRO A 465 -3.83 -49.31 -42.50
CA PRO A 465 -4.95 -48.50 -41.96
C PRO A 465 -6.21 -49.31 -41.49
N GLY A 466 -7.30 -48.64 -41.09
CA GLY A 466 -8.65 -49.27 -41.05
C GLY A 466 -9.76 -48.38 -40.48
N LYS A 467 -10.74 -48.01 -41.31
CA LYS A 467 -11.98 -47.28 -40.96
C LYS A 467 -13.08 -48.25 -40.50
N GLY A 468 -14.01 -47.78 -39.67
CA GLY A 468 -15.32 -48.44 -39.45
C GLY A 468 -16.18 -47.69 -38.45
N ALA A 469 -17.28 -47.09 -38.93
CA ALA A 469 -18.31 -46.43 -38.12
C ALA A 469 -19.27 -47.46 -37.50
N LEU A 470 -19.87 -47.14 -36.33
CA LEU A 470 -21.22 -47.55 -35.91
C LEU A 470 -21.58 -46.87 -34.56
N SER A 471 -22.77 -46.28 -34.52
CA SER A 471 -23.62 -45.98 -33.34
C SER A 471 -24.90 -46.83 -33.51
N PRO A 472 -25.72 -47.19 -32.49
CA PRO A 472 -26.21 -46.28 -31.44
C PRO A 472 -26.49 -46.87 -30.02
N SER A 473 -26.82 -45.94 -29.11
CA SER A 473 -27.70 -46.05 -27.92
C SER A 473 -27.41 -47.07 -26.79
N HIS A 474 -27.18 -46.58 -25.56
CA HIS A 474 -28.18 -46.68 -24.48
C HIS A 474 -27.83 -45.87 -23.21
N LYS A 475 -28.90 -45.59 -22.47
CA LYS A 475 -29.01 -44.80 -21.24
C LYS A 475 -28.20 -45.38 -20.09
N GLY A 476 -27.62 -44.52 -19.27
CA GLY A 476 -27.05 -44.87 -17.97
C GLY A 476 -26.88 -43.61 -17.13
N ALA A 477 -27.90 -43.30 -16.35
CA ALA A 477 -27.86 -42.27 -15.32
C ALA A 477 -26.97 -42.75 -14.17
N VAL A 478 -26.02 -41.91 -13.73
CA VAL A 478 -25.39 -42.05 -12.42
C VAL A 478 -25.53 -40.72 -11.70
N ARG A 479 -26.33 -40.80 -10.62
CA ARG A 479 -26.47 -39.81 -9.56
C ARG A 479 -25.11 -39.62 -8.88
N SER A 480 -24.73 -38.38 -8.62
CA SER A 480 -23.77 -38.06 -7.58
C SER A 480 -24.55 -37.52 -6.38
N ASP A 481 -24.53 -38.30 -5.31
CA ASP A 481 -25.20 -38.03 -4.05
C ASP A 481 -24.72 -36.72 -3.43
N GLY A 482 -25.65 -35.79 -3.26
CA GLY A 482 -25.60 -34.77 -2.23
C GLY A 482 -26.33 -35.29 -1.00
N LEU A 483 -25.73 -35.15 0.17
CA LEU A 483 -26.36 -35.34 1.47
C LEU A 483 -25.74 -34.34 2.48
N PRO A 484 -26.49 -33.97 3.53
CA PRO A 484 -27.07 -32.63 3.57
C PRO A 484 -26.76 -31.87 4.87
N LEU A 485 -27.13 -30.59 4.84
CA LEU A 485 -27.37 -29.76 6.02
C LEU A 485 -28.47 -30.40 6.89
N ASN A 486 -28.19 -30.57 8.18
CA ASN A 486 -29.22 -30.71 9.21
C ASN A 486 -28.96 -29.67 10.29
N GLY A 487 -29.99 -28.88 10.58
CA GLY A 487 -30.01 -27.89 11.64
C GLY A 487 -30.85 -28.32 12.84
N GLN A 488 -30.88 -27.39 13.79
CA GLN A 488 -31.82 -27.20 14.90
C GLN A 488 -31.63 -28.02 16.20
N GLY A 489 -31.66 -27.27 17.29
CA GLY A 489 -32.14 -27.73 18.60
C GLY A 489 -31.23 -27.41 19.78
N ASN A 490 -31.36 -26.22 20.38
CA ASN A 490 -31.56 -26.10 21.84
C ASN A 490 -31.84 -24.65 22.26
N GLU A 491 -33.11 -24.36 22.50
CA GLU A 491 -33.57 -23.38 23.48
C GLU A 491 -33.79 -24.09 24.82
N ALA A 492 -33.34 -23.48 25.93
CA ALA A 492 -34.12 -23.36 27.18
C ALA A 492 -33.41 -22.45 28.21
N HIS A 493 -34.03 -21.29 28.43
CA HIS A 493 -34.20 -20.48 29.66
C HIS A 493 -33.10 -20.37 30.74
N LEU A 494 -32.80 -19.12 31.16
CA LEU A 494 -33.42 -18.48 32.34
C LEU A 494 -33.01 -16.99 32.54
N ARG A 495 -34.06 -16.17 32.72
CA ARG A 495 -34.23 -15.01 33.63
C ARG A 495 -33.70 -13.61 33.29
N SER A 496 -34.71 -12.76 33.16
CA SER A 496 -34.81 -11.30 33.28
C SER A 496 -34.32 -10.72 34.61
N LEU A 497 -33.67 -9.56 34.54
CA LEU A 497 -33.73 -8.52 35.56
C LEU A 497 -33.78 -7.15 34.88
N ARG A 498 -34.86 -6.40 35.14
CA ARG A 498 -34.93 -4.93 34.95
C ARG A 498 -34.38 -4.25 36.22
N PRO A 499 -34.01 -2.97 36.13
CA PRO A 499 -34.45 -2.00 37.13
C PRO A 499 -35.27 -0.87 36.51
N GLU A 500 -35.86 -0.10 37.41
CA GLU A 500 -36.96 0.88 37.35
C GLU A 500 -36.96 1.92 36.23
#